data_AF-A0A354FE25-F1
#
_entry.id   AF-A0A354FE25-F1
#
_cell.length_a   1.000
_cell.length_b   1.000
_cell.length_c   1.000
_cell.angle_alpha   90.00
_cell.angle_beta   90.00
_cell.angle_gamma   90.00
#
_symmetry.space_group_name_H-M   'P 1'
#
loop_
_entity.id
_entity.type
_entity.pdbx_description
1 polymer ?
#
loop_
_entity_poly.entity_id
_entity_poly.type
_entity_poly.pdbx_seq_one_letter_code
_entity_poly.pdbx_strand_id
1 'polypeptide(L)'
;GLALFLTVFIMTPTFQDVNEQGIQPYIDGEITQGEAFEQGMKPLRQFMFKQTREEDLALFVSLSEAPKPENRTEIPNYTLIPAFTISELKTAFQIGFVLFIPFLIIDMVVASILMSMG
;
A
#
# COMPACT_ATOMS: atom_id res chain seq x y z
N GLY A 1 -0.96 9.96 14.85
CA GLY A 1 0.28 9.84 15.63
C GLY A 1 0.98 8.53 15.35
N LEU A 2 0.60 7.46 16.05
CA LEU A 2 1.24 6.14 15.95
C LEU A 2 1.32 5.58 14.51
N ALA A 3 0.23 5.66 13.75
CA ALA A 3 0.20 5.18 12.37
C ALA A 3 1.29 5.84 11.50
N LEU A 4 1.50 7.15 11.63
CA LEU A 4 2.53 7.87 10.88
C LEU A 4 3.94 7.40 11.27
N PHE A 5 4.20 7.17 12.55
CA PHE A 5 5.49 6.63 13.00
C PHE A 5 5.74 5.22 12.45
N LEU A 6 4.72 4.36 12.45
CA LEU A 6 4.82 3.03 11.85
C LEU A 6 5.04 3.11 10.34
N THR A 7 4.38 4.04 9.64
CA THR A 7 4.61 4.28 8.22
C THR A 7 6.07 4.65 7.96
N VAL A 8 6.62 5.63 8.69
CA VAL A 8 8.03 6.03 8.53
C VAL A 8 8.96 4.85 8.83
N PHE A 9 8.71 4.12 9.93
CA PHE A 9 9.52 2.97 10.32
C PHE A 9 9.56 1.88 9.24
N ILE A 10 8.39 1.47 8.72
CA ILE A 10 8.26 0.45 7.68
C ILE A 10 8.84 0.93 6.34
N MET A 11 8.65 2.20 6.00
CA MET A 11 9.08 2.80 4.73
C MET A 11 10.53 3.26 4.72
N THR A 12 11.26 3.17 5.83
CA THR A 12 12.69 3.55 5.94
C THR A 12 13.54 3.10 4.75
N PRO A 13 13.57 1.81 4.34
CA PRO A 13 14.40 1.38 3.21
C PRO A 13 13.98 2.02 1.89
N THR A 14 12.66 2.16 1.65
CA THR A 14 12.16 2.82 0.44
C THR A 14 12.52 4.30 0.42
N PHE A 15 12.45 5.01 1.56
CA PHE A 15 12.89 6.40 1.63
C PHE A 15 14.40 6.57 1.45
N GLN A 16 15.21 5.61 1.92
CA GLN A 16 16.65 5.59 1.66
C GLN A 16 16.92 5.47 0.16
N ASP A 17 16.26 4.53 -0.52
CA ASP A 17 16.41 4.35 -1.97
C ASP A 17 15.98 5.61 -2.76
N VAL A 18 14.86 6.24 -2.37
CA VAL A 18 14.41 7.51 -2.98
C VAL A 18 15.45 8.61 -2.80
N ASN A 19 16.05 8.68 -1.61
CA ASN A 19 17.04 9.69 -1.29
C ASN A 19 18.33 9.50 -2.08
N GLU A 20 18.84 8.28 -2.15
CA GLU A 20 20.09 7.95 -2.86
C GLU A 20 19.95 8.04 -4.37
N GLN A 21 18.81 7.62 -4.93
CA GLN A 21 18.64 7.52 -6.39
C GLN A 21 18.05 8.79 -7.02
N GLY A 22 17.33 9.60 -6.24
CA GLY A 22 16.62 10.78 -6.76
C GLY A 22 17.03 12.09 -6.09
N ILE A 23 17.03 12.14 -4.76
CA ILE A 23 17.19 13.42 -4.04
C ILE A 23 18.64 13.90 -4.05
N GLN A 24 19.60 13.06 -3.66
CA GLN A 24 21.02 13.47 -3.61
C GLN A 24 21.56 13.89 -4.99
N PRO A 25 21.38 13.10 -6.07
CA PRO A 25 21.90 13.49 -7.38
C PRO A 25 21.24 14.76 -7.92
N TYR A 26 19.99 15.04 -7.53
CA TYR A 26 19.32 16.29 -7.90
C TYR A 26 19.89 17.51 -7.16
N ILE A 27 20.17 17.38 -5.86
CA ILE A 27 20.82 18.43 -5.06
C ILE A 27 22.24 18.69 -5.55
N ASP A 28 22.95 17.65 -5.94
CA ASP A 28 24.31 17.72 -6.49
C ASP A 28 24.35 18.24 -7.94
N GLY A 29 23.17 18.45 -8.55
CA GLY A 29 23.03 18.99 -9.92
C GLY A 29 23.39 17.99 -11.01
N GLU A 30 23.47 16.70 -10.69
CA GLU A 30 23.80 15.62 -11.63
C GLU A 30 22.62 15.22 -12.51
N ILE A 31 21.39 15.39 -12.02
CA ILE A 31 20.16 15.04 -12.73
C ILE A 31 19.16 16.19 -12.74
N THR A 32 18.30 16.19 -13.75
CA THR A 32 17.18 17.13 -13.85
C THR A 32 16.05 16.77 -12.87
N GLN A 33 15.16 17.72 -12.60
CA GLN A 33 13.98 17.48 -11.75
C GLN A 33 13.09 16.34 -12.31
N GLY A 34 12.98 16.23 -13.63
CA GLY A 34 12.19 15.17 -14.27
C GLY A 34 12.79 13.79 -14.05
N GLU A 35 14.11 13.66 -14.20
CA GLU A 35 14.83 12.42 -13.92
C GLU A 35 14.80 12.07 -12.42
N ALA A 36 14.93 13.06 -11.54
CA ALA A 36 14.81 12.87 -10.10
C ALA A 36 13.45 12.30 -9.70
N PHE A 37 12.38 12.80 -10.33
CA PHE A 37 11.04 12.26 -10.13
C PHE A 37 10.91 10.83 -10.66
N GLU A 38 11.43 10.54 -11.85
CA GLU A 38 11.37 9.21 -12.44
C GLU A 38 12.15 8.18 -11.62
N GLN A 39 13.38 8.50 -11.23
CA GLN A 39 14.24 7.62 -10.42
C GLN A 39 13.69 7.45 -9.01
N GLY A 40 13.26 8.53 -8.35
CA GLY A 40 12.64 8.47 -7.03
C GLY A 40 11.30 7.72 -7.02
N MET A 41 10.59 7.67 -8.14
CA MET A 41 9.33 6.91 -8.23
C MET A 41 9.55 5.40 -8.35
N LYS A 42 10.70 4.93 -8.83
CA LYS A 42 10.99 3.49 -8.99
C LYS A 42 10.91 2.69 -7.68
N PRO A 43 11.59 3.07 -6.58
CA PRO A 43 11.50 2.34 -5.32
C PRO A 43 10.07 2.37 -4.73
N LEU A 44 9.34 3.48 -4.89
CA LEU A 44 7.93 3.58 -4.50
C LEU A 44 7.05 2.60 -5.31
N ARG A 45 7.25 2.53 -6.63
CA ARG A 45 6.56 1.56 -7.49
C ARG A 45 6.87 0.13 -7.09
N GLN A 46 8.13 -0.18 -6.82
CA GLN A 46 8.55 -1.51 -6.39
C GLN A 46 7.90 -1.92 -5.07
N PHE A 47 7.83 -0.99 -4.11
CA PHE A 47 7.09 -1.20 -2.87
C PHE A 47 5.62 -1.50 -3.12
N MET A 48 4.93 -0.68 -3.93
CA MET A 48 3.52 -0.89 -4.27
C MET A 48 3.30 -2.24 -4.95
N PHE A 49 4.10 -2.60 -5.96
CA PHE A 49 3.97 -3.88 -6.66
C PHE A 49 4.15 -5.10 -5.75
N LYS A 50 4.92 -4.97 -4.67
CA LYS A 50 5.12 -6.07 -3.72
C LYS A 50 3.89 -6.32 -2.86
N GLN A 51 3.09 -5.28 -2.60
CA GLN A 51 1.92 -5.35 -1.73
C GLN A 51 0.60 -5.47 -2.49
N THR A 52 0.55 -4.97 -3.73
CA THR A 52 -0.64 -5.09 -4.58
C THR A 52 -0.85 -6.54 -5.00
N ARG A 53 -2.04 -7.08 -4.74
CA ARG A 53 -2.45 -8.39 -5.24
C ARG A 53 -2.61 -8.38 -6.76
N GLU A 54 -2.23 -9.48 -7.40
CA GLU A 54 -2.34 -9.62 -8.85
C GLU A 54 -3.78 -9.51 -9.36
N GLU A 55 -4.75 -10.00 -8.57
CA GLU A 55 -6.19 -9.85 -8.85
C GLU A 55 -6.65 -8.38 -8.91
N ASP A 56 -6.23 -7.58 -7.93
CA ASP A 56 -6.60 -6.16 -7.85
C ASP A 56 -5.90 -5.37 -8.96
N LEU A 57 -4.63 -5.70 -9.24
CA LEU A 57 -3.88 -5.09 -10.34
C LEU A 57 -4.52 -5.41 -11.70
N ALA A 58 -4.90 -6.66 -11.94
CA ALA A 58 -5.55 -7.09 -13.17
C ALA A 58 -6.91 -6.39 -13.36
N LEU A 59 -7.68 -6.22 -12.28
CA LEU A 59 -8.92 -5.45 -12.30
C LEU A 59 -8.67 -4.03 -12.82
N PHE A 60 -7.76 -3.27 -12.21
CA PHE A 60 -7.50 -1.89 -12.65
C PHE A 60 -6.86 -1.81 -14.04
N VAL A 61 -6.03 -2.77 -14.44
CA VAL A 61 -5.51 -2.84 -15.82
C VAL A 61 -6.65 -3.02 -16.82
N SER A 62 -7.60 -3.94 -16.55
CA SER A 62 -8.75 -4.16 -17.42
C SER A 62 -9.70 -2.95 -17.49
N LEU A 63 -9.84 -2.20 -16.40
CA LEU A 63 -10.62 -0.97 -16.35
C LEU A 63 -9.94 0.22 -17.03
N SER A 64 -8.62 0.18 -17.20
CA SER A 64 -7.85 1.30 -17.76
C SER A 64 -7.98 1.45 -19.28
N GLU A 65 -8.64 0.51 -19.96
CA GLU A 65 -8.77 0.40 -21.43
C GLU A 65 -7.43 0.45 -22.20
N ALA A 66 -6.31 0.41 -21.47
CA ALA A 66 -4.97 0.47 -22.03
C ALA A 66 -4.57 -0.88 -22.64
N PRO A 67 -3.62 -0.90 -23.60
CA PRO A 67 -3.03 -2.14 -24.08
C PRO A 67 -2.53 -2.98 -22.91
N LYS A 68 -2.74 -4.29 -22.98
CA LYS A 68 -2.29 -5.20 -21.94
C LYS A 68 -0.76 -5.06 -21.79
N PRO A 69 -0.27 -4.60 -20.63
CA PRO A 69 1.16 -4.37 -20.44
C PRO A 69 1.89 -5.71 -20.46
N GLU A 70 3.03 -5.77 -21.15
CA GLU A 70 3.86 -6.98 -21.21
C GLU A 70 4.68 -7.12 -19.92
N ASN A 71 5.03 -5.99 -19.31
CA ASN A 71 5.85 -5.92 -18.11
C ASN A 71 5.25 -5.02 -17.04
N ARG A 72 5.58 -5.29 -15.76
CA ARG A 72 5.14 -4.48 -14.60
C ARG A 72 5.57 -3.01 -14.73
N THR A 73 6.66 -2.73 -15.42
CA THR A 73 7.19 -1.37 -15.64
C THR A 73 6.29 -0.51 -16.52
N GLU A 74 5.51 -1.10 -17.43
CA GLU A 74 4.62 -0.39 -18.35
C GLU A 74 3.30 0.03 -17.70
N ILE A 75 2.99 -0.51 -16.51
CA ILE A 75 1.75 -0.18 -15.80
C ILE A 75 1.80 1.28 -15.34
N PRO A 76 0.89 2.15 -15.78
CA PRO A 76 0.89 3.56 -15.41
C PRO A 76 0.65 3.77 -13.90
N ASN A 77 1.21 4.85 -13.35
CA ASN A 77 1.02 5.20 -11.93
C ASN A 77 -0.45 5.40 -11.57
N TYR A 78 -1.26 5.95 -12.48
CA TYR A 78 -2.70 6.17 -12.28
C TYR A 78 -3.49 4.85 -12.22
N THR A 79 -2.92 3.73 -12.64
CA THR A 79 -3.51 2.39 -12.51
C THR A 79 -2.98 1.68 -11.26
N LEU A 80 -1.66 1.78 -11.02
CA LEU A 80 -0.99 1.11 -9.91
C LEU A 80 -1.43 1.66 -8.54
N ILE A 81 -1.51 2.97 -8.39
CA ILE A 81 -1.82 3.61 -7.09
C ILE A 81 -3.22 3.22 -6.60
N PRO A 82 -4.29 3.30 -7.43
CA PRO A 82 -5.61 2.81 -7.03
C PRO A 82 -5.64 1.31 -6.74
N ALA A 83 -4.96 0.49 -7.54
CA ALA A 83 -4.87 -0.95 -7.32
C ALA A 83 -4.24 -1.28 -5.97
N PHE A 84 -3.11 -0.65 -5.64
CA PHE A 84 -2.45 -0.76 -4.33
C PHE A 84 -3.39 -0.35 -3.20
N THR A 85 -4.07 0.79 -3.35
CA THR A 85 -4.99 1.33 -2.32
C THR A 85 -6.13 0.36 -2.03
N ILE A 86 -6.76 -0.22 -3.06
CA ILE A 86 -7.82 -1.22 -2.88
C ILE A 86 -7.29 -2.49 -2.22
N SER A 87 -6.10 -2.94 -2.62
CA SER A 87 -5.47 -4.13 -2.04
C SER A 87 -5.16 -3.96 -0.56
N GLU A 88 -4.65 -2.79 -0.16
CA GLU A 88 -4.38 -2.44 1.23
C GLU A 88 -5.67 -2.28 2.04
N LEU A 89 -6.71 -1.65 1.49
CA LEU A 89 -8.01 -1.56 2.16
C LEU A 89 -8.60 -2.95 2.43
N LYS A 90 -8.59 -3.84 1.44
CA LYS A 90 -9.05 -5.23 1.60
C LYS A 90 -8.28 -5.94 2.72
N THR A 91 -6.96 -5.80 2.72
CA THR A 91 -6.09 -6.39 3.74
C THR A 91 -6.35 -5.78 5.13
N ALA A 92 -6.53 -4.46 5.22
CA ALA A 92 -6.86 -3.78 6.46
C ALA A 92 -8.22 -4.22 7.03
N PHE A 93 -9.24 -4.39 6.19
CA PHE A 93 -10.53 -4.94 6.60
C PHE A 93 -10.43 -6.38 7.08
N GLN A 94 -9.64 -7.22 6.41
CA GLN A 94 -9.40 -8.60 6.84
C GLN A 94 -8.73 -8.66 8.21
N ILE A 95 -7.68 -7.87 8.42
CA ILE A 95 -7.00 -7.77 9.73
C ILE A 95 -7.96 -7.24 10.79
N GLY A 96 -8.69 -6.16 10.49
CA GLY A 96 -9.67 -5.58 11.39
C GLY A 96 -10.75 -6.58 11.80
N PHE A 97 -11.28 -7.36 10.86
CA PHE A 97 -12.26 -8.40 11.14
C PHE A 97 -11.69 -9.49 12.05
N VAL A 98 -10.50 -10.01 11.75
CA VAL A 98 -9.84 -11.04 12.59
C VAL A 98 -9.59 -10.52 14.01
N LEU A 99 -9.15 -9.27 14.16
CA LEU A 99 -8.96 -8.64 15.46
C LEU A 99 -10.27 -8.40 16.20
N PHE A 100 -11.39 -8.20 15.49
CA PHE A 100 -12.70 -7.94 16.07
C PHE A 100 -13.39 -9.19 16.62
N ILE A 101 -13.17 -10.36 16.01
CA ILE A 101 -13.77 -11.65 16.43
C ILE A 101 -13.68 -11.94 17.95
N PRO A 102 -12.51 -11.86 18.62
CA PRO A 102 -12.43 -12.16 20.05
C PRO A 102 -13.28 -11.20 20.91
N PHE A 103 -13.36 -9.93 20.55
CA PHE A 103 -14.19 -8.96 21.26
C PHE A 103 -15.68 -9.28 21.10
N LEU A 104 -16.10 -9.63 19.88
CA LEU A 104 -17.48 -10.05 19.61
C LEU A 104 -17.86 -11.28 20.46
N ILE A 105 -16.96 -12.26 20.58
CA ILE A 105 -17.20 -13.45 21.41
C ILE A 105 -17.38 -13.05 22.88
N ILE A 106 -16.53 -12.17 23.40
CA ILE A 106 -16.64 -11.67 24.78
C ILE A 106 -17.98 -10.96 24.98
N ASP A 107 -18.36 -10.07 24.07
CA ASP A 107 -19.62 -9.32 24.15
C ASP A 107 -20.83 -10.26 24.17
N MET A 108 -20.84 -11.28 23.31
CA MET A 108 -21.90 -12.29 23.27
C MET A 108 -21.96 -13.13 24.54
N VAL A 109 -20.81 -13.55 25.08
CA VAL A 109 -20.73 -14.33 26.32
C VAL A 109 -21.22 -13.50 27.51
N VAL A 110 -20.75 -12.26 27.65
CA VAL A 110 -21.16 -11.37 28.74
C VAL A 110 -22.66 -11.07 28.67
N ALA A 111 -23.19 -10.77 27.48
CA ALA A 111 -24.63 -10.55 27.29
C ALA A 111 -25.46 -11.79 27.67
N SER A 112 -25.00 -12.99 27.30
CA SER A 112 -25.70 -14.24 27.65
C SER A 112 -25.73 -14.50 29.16
N ILE A 113 -24.63 -14.19 29.87
CA ILE A 113 -24.53 -14.33 31.32
C ILE A 113 -25.46 -13.33 32.01
N LEU A 114 -25.47 -12.06 31.58
CA LEU A 114 -26.36 -11.04 32.14
C LEU A 114 -27.84 -11.39 31.95
N MET A 115 -28.25 -11.78 30.73
CA MET A 115 -29.64 -12.20 30.47
C MET A 115 -30.03 -13.44 31.26
N SER A 116 -29.08 -14.33 31.57
CA SER A 116 -29.34 -15.51 32.41
C SER A 116 -29.52 -15.18 33.90
N MET A 117 -29.05 -14.02 34.35
CA MET A 117 -29.22 -13.55 35.73
C MET A 117 -30.52 -12.74 35.93
N GLY A 118 -31.18 -12.32 34.85
CA GLY A 118 -32.41 -11.53 34.85
C GLY A 118 -32.18 -10.10 34.39
#